data_AF-A0A841JJZ1-F1
#
_entry.id   AF-A0A841JJZ1-F1
#
_cell.length_a   1.000
_cell.length_b   1.000
_cell.length_c   1.000
_cell.angle_alpha   90.00
_cell.angle_beta   90.00
_cell.angle_gamma   90.00
#
_symmetry.space_group_name_H-M   'P 1'
#
loop_
_entity.id
_entity.type
_entity.pdbx_description
1 polymer ?
#
loop_
_entity_poly.entity_id
_entity_poly.type
_entity_poly.pdbx_seq_one_letter_code
_entity_poly.pdbx_strand_id
1 'polypeptide(L)'
;MKPIYKIIIKYSLITFVAFLANWYILFESPLNIPEFIPFTPVKTNGAILCAICITVLIIAQKSLIKVQQDISIILLMLYSTCIFFIAECLFHGVMLIMIIDYTLHEFLSGIIAITLFNAALSFFVAFQLKTKRTGQLILPFCNTLYSV
;
A
#
# COMPACT_ATOMS: atom_id res chain seq x y z
N MET A 1 -7.19 12.91 -23.45
CA MET A 1 -7.46 12.46 -22.06
C MET A 1 -6.15 12.52 -21.27
N LYS A 2 -6.17 13.05 -20.05
CA LYS A 2 -4.98 13.04 -19.17
C LYS A 2 -4.51 11.59 -18.98
N PRO A 3 -3.20 11.28 -18.96
CA PRO A 3 -2.69 9.89 -18.98
C PRO A 3 -2.82 9.18 -17.61
N ILE A 4 -3.98 9.28 -16.97
CA ILE A 4 -4.28 8.70 -15.66
C ILE A 4 -4.17 7.17 -15.70
N TYR A 5 -4.63 6.55 -16.79
CA TYR A 5 -4.52 5.09 -16.97
C TYR A 5 -3.05 4.59 -16.92
N LYS A 6 -2.10 5.37 -17.46
CA LYS A 6 -0.67 5.02 -17.39
C LYS A 6 -0.16 5.01 -15.96
N ILE A 7 -0.65 5.94 -15.14
CA ILE A 7 -0.33 6.01 -13.70
C ILE A 7 -0.92 4.79 -12.99
N ILE A 8 -2.19 4.46 -13.25
CA ILE A 8 -2.86 3.31 -12.63
C ILE A 8 -2.10 2.02 -12.93
N ILE A 9 -1.83 1.73 -14.21
CA ILE A 9 -1.12 0.51 -14.63
C ILE A 9 0.30 0.47 -14.07
N LYS A 10 1.04 1.60 -14.13
CA LYS A 10 2.41 1.66 -13.62
C LYS A 10 2.46 1.33 -12.12
N TYR A 11 1.62 1.99 -11.32
CA TYR A 11 1.66 1.77 -9.88
C TYR A 11 1.03 0.44 -9.48
N SER A 12 0.05 -0.10 -10.23
CA SER A 12 -0.47 -1.45 -9.95
C SER A 12 0.59 -2.52 -10.16
N LEU A 13 1.41 -2.40 -11.21
CA LEU A 13 2.54 -3.31 -11.43
C LEU A 13 3.62 -3.17 -10.35
N ILE A 14 3.94 -1.94 -9.93
CA ILE A 14 4.90 -1.72 -8.84
C ILE A 14 4.39 -2.34 -7.54
N THR A 15 3.12 -2.13 -7.20
CA THR A 15 2.50 -2.73 -6.00
C THR A 15 2.50 -4.26 -6.08
N PHE A 16 2.14 -4.82 -7.23
CA PHE A 16 2.14 -6.27 -7.45
C PHE A 16 3.54 -6.88 -7.22
N VAL A 17 4.59 -6.28 -7.81
CA VAL A 17 5.97 -6.72 -7.59
C VAL A 17 6.37 -6.57 -6.12
N ALA A 18 5.96 -5.50 -5.45
CA ALA A 18 6.23 -5.31 -4.03
C ALA A 18 5.55 -6.39 -3.15
N PHE A 19 4.33 -6.81 -3.49
CA PHE A 19 3.65 -7.90 -2.79
C PHE A 19 4.33 -9.26 -3.00
N LEU A 20 4.75 -9.56 -4.24
CA LEU A 20 5.55 -10.76 -4.51
C LEU A 20 6.88 -10.75 -3.76
N ALA A 21 7.58 -9.61 -3.76
CA ALA A 21 8.83 -9.46 -3.03
C ALA A 21 8.63 -9.62 -1.53
N ASN A 22 7.58 -9.01 -0.95
CA ASN A 22 7.25 -9.16 0.46
C ASN A 22 6.95 -10.62 0.82
N TRP A 23 6.15 -11.31 -0.01
CA TRP A 23 5.85 -12.72 0.18
C TRP A 23 7.12 -13.58 0.13
N TYR A 24 7.96 -13.40 -0.90
CA TYR A 24 9.21 -14.14 -1.02
C TYR A 24 10.18 -13.89 0.15
N ILE A 25 10.35 -12.63 0.55
CA ILE A 25 11.25 -12.26 1.66
C ILE A 25 10.80 -12.89 2.98
N LEU A 26 9.49 -12.98 3.21
CA LEU A 26 8.96 -13.43 4.50
C LEU A 26 8.78 -14.95 4.60
N PHE A 27 8.52 -15.63 3.50
CA PHE A 27 8.21 -17.07 3.51
C PHE A 27 9.31 -17.94 2.90
N GLU A 28 10.11 -17.43 1.96
CA GLU A 28 11.11 -18.22 1.22
C GLU A 28 12.55 -17.80 1.52
N SER A 29 12.78 -16.59 2.03
CA SER A 29 14.14 -16.09 2.26
C SER A 29 14.79 -16.71 3.50
N PRO A 30 16.11 -16.98 3.48
CA PRO A 30 16.86 -17.39 4.67
C PRO A 30 17.01 -16.27 5.72
N LEU A 31 16.42 -15.10 5.48
CA LEU A 31 16.35 -14.01 6.44
C LEU A 31 15.39 -14.44 7.57
N ASN A 32 15.94 -14.83 8.71
CA ASN A 32 15.20 -15.13 9.95
C ASN A 32 14.53 -13.86 10.51
N ILE A 33 13.52 -13.35 9.81
CA ILE A 33 12.74 -12.19 10.25
C ILE A 33 11.83 -12.64 11.39
N PRO A 34 11.87 -11.98 12.55
CA PRO A 34 11.02 -12.37 13.68
C PRO A 34 9.54 -12.18 13.33
N GLU A 35 8.69 -13.13 13.72
CA GLU A 35 7.24 -13.07 13.44
C GLU A 35 6.59 -11.80 14.04
N PHE A 36 7.09 -11.36 15.20
CA PHE A 36 6.63 -10.19 15.91
C PHE A 36 7.73 -9.14 16.04
N ILE A 37 7.35 -7.87 16.04
CA ILE A 37 8.25 -6.79 16.42
C ILE A 37 8.52 -6.94 17.93
N PRO A 38 9.80 -6.98 18.37
CA PRO A 38 10.15 -7.18 19.77
C PRO A 38 9.35 -6.27 20.71
N PHE A 39 8.84 -6.86 21.80
CA PHE A 39 8.08 -6.14 22.83
C PHE A 39 6.72 -5.56 22.37
N THR A 40 6.19 -5.98 21.23
CA THR A 40 4.86 -5.58 20.76
C THR A 40 4.04 -6.77 20.25
N PRO A 41 2.69 -6.72 20.29
CA PRO A 41 1.83 -7.75 19.69
C PRO A 41 1.73 -7.62 18.16
N VAL A 42 2.51 -6.75 17.53
CA VAL A 42 2.39 -6.44 16.11
C VAL A 42 3.20 -7.43 15.29
N LYS A 43 2.54 -8.10 14.34
CA LYS A 43 3.22 -8.98 13.38
C LYS A 43 4.08 -8.18 12.41
N THR A 44 5.34 -8.60 12.24
CA THR A 44 6.32 -7.93 11.39
C THR A 44 5.85 -7.89 9.93
N ASN A 45 5.25 -8.97 9.43
CA ASN A 45 4.68 -9.02 8.08
C ASN A 45 3.62 -7.92 7.85
N GLY A 46 2.67 -7.77 8.79
CA GLY A 46 1.64 -6.75 8.69
C GLY A 46 2.19 -5.32 8.72
N ALA A 47 3.24 -5.08 9.52
CA ALA A 47 3.91 -3.79 9.57
C ALA A 47 4.64 -3.46 8.26
N ILE A 48 5.37 -4.41 7.68
CA ILE A 48 6.05 -4.24 6.40
C ILE A 48 5.03 -4.01 5.28
N LEU A 49 3.96 -4.81 5.22
CA LEU A 49 2.89 -4.64 4.24
C LEU A 49 2.26 -3.24 4.34
N CYS A 50 1.96 -2.79 5.56
CA CYS A 50 1.42 -1.45 5.79
C CYS A 50 2.38 -0.34 5.31
N ALA A 51 3.68 -0.47 5.61
CA ALA A 51 4.70 0.48 5.14
C ALA A 51 4.80 0.54 3.60
N ILE A 52 4.72 -0.61 2.92
CA ILE A 52 4.66 -0.70 1.45
C ILE A 52 3.42 0.03 0.93
N CYS A 53 2.24 -0.30 1.48
CA CYS A 53 0.97 0.31 1.07
C CYS A 53 1.00 1.84 1.19
N ILE A 54 1.42 2.37 2.35
CA ILE A 54 1.52 3.81 2.59
C ILE A 54 2.49 4.47 1.61
N THR A 55 3.67 3.88 1.40
CA THR A 55 4.69 4.43 0.51
C THR A 55 4.17 4.53 -0.93
N VAL A 56 3.57 3.45 -1.44
CA VAL A 56 3.02 3.44 -2.79
C VAL A 56 1.83 4.39 -2.92
N LEU A 57 0.93 4.44 -1.93
CA LEU A 57 -0.19 5.40 -1.91
C LEU A 57 0.30 6.84 -2.03
N ILE A 58 1.30 7.23 -1.23
CA ILE A 58 1.85 8.60 -1.26
C ILE A 58 2.42 8.91 -2.65
N ILE A 59 3.22 8.02 -3.24
CA ILE A 59 3.87 8.24 -4.53
C ILE A 59 2.84 8.28 -5.68
N ALA A 60 1.88 7.34 -5.67
CA ALA A 60 0.82 7.25 -6.67
C ALA A 60 -0.10 8.48 -6.62
N GLN A 61 -0.58 8.86 -5.43
CA GLN A 61 -1.45 10.02 -5.26
C GLN A 61 -0.75 11.33 -5.60
N LYS A 62 0.52 11.52 -5.23
CA LYS A 62 1.33 12.66 -5.68
C LYS A 62 1.43 12.72 -7.20
N SER A 63 1.59 11.58 -7.85
CA SER A 63 1.66 11.51 -9.32
C SER A 63 0.32 11.87 -9.97
N LEU A 64 -0.80 11.40 -9.41
CA LEU A 64 -2.15 11.75 -9.87
C LEU A 64 -2.43 13.26 -9.73
N ILE A 65 -2.07 13.87 -8.59
CA ILE A 65 -2.23 15.32 -8.35
C ILE A 65 -1.37 16.13 -9.33
N LYS A 66 -0.16 15.67 -9.66
CA LYS A 66 0.70 16.35 -10.65
C LYS A 66 0.06 16.40 -12.05
N VAL A 67 -0.65 15.34 -12.44
CA VAL A 67 -1.34 15.27 -13.74
C VAL A 67 -2.68 16.00 -13.71
N GLN A 68 -3.39 15.98 -12.58
CA GLN A 68 -4.66 16.66 -12.39
C GLN A 68 -4.71 17.33 -11.03
N GLN A 69 -4.34 18.62 -10.99
CA GLN A 69 -4.28 19.40 -9.75
C GLN A 69 -5.64 19.55 -9.08
N ASP A 70 -6.72 19.68 -9.85
CA ASP A 70 -8.10 19.84 -9.36
C ASP A 70 -8.82 18.53 -9.07
N ILE A 71 -8.10 17.40 -8.99
CA ILE A 71 -8.72 16.11 -8.65
C ILE A 71 -9.33 16.17 -7.24
N SER A 72 -10.55 15.65 -7.07
CA SER A 72 -11.21 15.57 -5.76
C SER A 72 -10.57 14.48 -4.89
N ILE A 73 -10.70 14.60 -3.57
CA ILE A 73 -10.21 13.59 -2.62
C ILE A 73 -10.84 12.23 -2.90
N ILE A 74 -12.13 12.20 -3.22
CA ILE A 74 -12.88 10.98 -3.53
C ILE A 74 -12.32 10.32 -4.80
N LEU A 75 -12.06 11.07 -5.87
CA LEU A 75 -11.48 10.52 -7.09
C LEU A 75 -10.05 10.01 -6.86
N LEU A 76 -9.26 10.75 -6.08
CA LEU A 76 -7.90 10.33 -5.70
C LEU A 76 -7.92 9.01 -4.92
N MET A 77 -8.88 8.90 -4.00
CA MET A 77 -9.13 7.70 -3.22
C MET A 77 -9.47 6.53 -4.15
N LEU A 78 -10.49 6.69 -5.00
CA LEU A 78 -10.96 5.65 -5.93
C LEU A 78 -9.87 5.17 -6.89
N TYR A 79 -9.10 6.07 -7.50
CA TYR A 79 -8.01 5.66 -8.40
C TYR A 79 -6.92 4.89 -7.66
N SER A 80 -6.59 5.30 -6.45
CA SER A 80 -5.58 4.61 -5.64
C SER A 80 -6.10 3.26 -5.16
N THR A 81 -7.37 3.16 -4.73
CA THR A 81 -7.99 1.88 -4.40
C THR A 81 -8.01 0.94 -5.62
N CYS A 82 -8.28 1.47 -6.81
CA CYS A 82 -8.22 0.71 -8.06
C CYS A 82 -6.81 0.16 -8.35
N ILE A 83 -5.76 0.95 -8.11
CA ILE A 83 -4.36 0.51 -8.21
C ILE A 83 -4.11 -0.73 -7.34
N PHE A 84 -4.52 -0.67 -6.07
CA PHE A 84 -4.35 -1.78 -5.13
C PHE A 84 -5.24 -2.97 -5.48
N PHE A 85 -6.49 -2.76 -5.85
CA PHE A 85 -7.40 -3.82 -6.26
C PHE A 85 -6.84 -4.62 -7.45
N ILE A 86 -6.30 -3.95 -8.47
CA ILE A 86 -5.65 -4.64 -9.61
C ILE A 86 -4.43 -5.43 -9.13
N ALA A 87 -3.59 -4.85 -8.27
CA ALA A 87 -2.41 -5.51 -7.75
C ALA A 87 -2.75 -6.75 -6.91
N GLU A 88 -3.78 -6.67 -6.06
CA GLU A 88 -4.29 -7.78 -5.25
C GLU A 88 -4.85 -8.91 -6.11
N CYS A 89 -5.67 -8.58 -7.11
CA CYS A 89 -6.19 -9.56 -8.06
C CYS A 89 -5.06 -10.32 -8.78
N LEU A 90 -4.00 -9.62 -9.18
CA LEU A 90 -2.83 -10.24 -9.80
C LEU A 90 -2.06 -11.11 -8.80
N PHE A 91 -1.81 -10.60 -7.59
CA PHE A 91 -1.07 -11.31 -6.55
C PHE A 91 -1.77 -12.60 -6.14
N HIS A 92 -3.04 -12.51 -5.74
CA HIS A 92 -3.82 -13.68 -5.35
C HIS A 92 -4.08 -14.62 -6.54
N GLY A 93 -4.13 -14.10 -7.77
CA GLY A 93 -4.21 -14.91 -8.98
C GLY A 93 -2.96 -15.77 -9.19
N VAL A 94 -1.77 -15.22 -8.92
CA VAL A 94 -0.52 -15.98 -8.93
C VAL A 94 -0.47 -16.98 -7.78
N MET A 95 -0.89 -16.60 -6.57
CA MET A 95 -0.92 -17.50 -5.41
C MET A 95 -1.82 -18.72 -5.64
N LEU A 96 -2.99 -18.53 -6.27
CA LEU A 96 -3.90 -19.61 -6.65
C LEU A 96 -3.25 -20.63 -7.61
N ILE A 97 -2.30 -20.20 -8.43
CA ILE A 97 -1.58 -21.07 -9.38
C ILE A 97 -0.39 -21.75 -8.68
N MET A 98 0.30 -21.04 -7.78
CA MET A 98 1.55 -21.50 -7.16
C MET A 98 1.34 -22.40 -5.93
N ILE A 99 0.24 -22.22 -5.19
CA ILE A 99 0.01 -22.88 -3.90
C ILE A 99 -1.13 -23.90 -4.07
N ILE A 100 -0.83 -25.17 -3.83
CA ILE A 100 -1.75 -26.31 -4.06
C ILE A 100 -3.02 -26.22 -3.19
N ASP A 101 -2.88 -25.76 -1.95
CA ASP A 101 -3.99 -25.71 -0.98
C ASP A 101 -4.67 -24.33 -0.90
N TYR A 102 -4.40 -23.42 -1.85
CA TYR A 102 -4.95 -22.07 -1.82
C TYR A 102 -6.40 -22.05 -2.26
N THR A 103 -7.31 -21.67 -1.35
CA THR A 103 -8.74 -21.74 -1.60
C THR A 103 -9.30 -20.46 -2.24
N LEU A 104 -10.41 -20.59 -2.95
CA LEU A 104 -11.16 -19.43 -3.45
C LEU A 104 -11.63 -18.50 -2.31
N HIS A 105 -11.87 -19.05 -1.13
CA HIS A 105 -12.20 -18.27 0.06
C HIS A 105 -11.03 -17.38 0.51
N GLU A 106 -9.81 -17.90 0.53
CA GLU A 106 -8.61 -17.12 0.85
C GLU A 106 -8.34 -16.04 -0.21
N PHE A 107 -8.57 -16.36 -1.49
CA PHE A 107 -8.50 -15.40 -2.58
C PHE A 107 -9.46 -14.22 -2.36
N LEU A 108 -10.75 -14.50 -2.16
CA LEU A 108 -11.78 -13.45 -2.02
C LEU A 108 -11.63 -12.66 -0.72
N SER A 109 -11.36 -13.35 0.39
CA SER A 109 -11.19 -12.69 1.69
C SER A 109 -9.97 -11.78 1.71
N GLY A 110 -8.85 -12.20 1.11
CA GLY A 110 -7.63 -11.38 0.97
C GLY A 110 -7.90 -10.10 0.17
N ILE A 111 -8.46 -10.24 -1.03
CA ILE A 111 -8.78 -9.10 -1.90
C ILE A 111 -9.72 -8.13 -1.20
N ILE A 112 -10.81 -8.60 -0.60
CA ILE A 112 -11.81 -7.74 0.05
C ILE A 112 -11.19 -7.02 1.25
N ALA A 113 -10.51 -7.74 2.13
CA ALA A 113 -9.94 -7.17 3.35
C ALA A 113 -8.90 -6.10 3.02
N ILE A 114 -7.96 -6.39 2.12
CA ILE A 114 -6.88 -5.48 1.78
C ILE A 114 -7.40 -4.30 0.95
N THR A 115 -8.36 -4.51 0.05
CA THR A 115 -8.96 -3.42 -0.73
C THR A 115 -9.70 -2.43 0.17
N LEU A 116 -10.49 -2.91 1.14
CA LEU A 116 -11.18 -2.04 2.10
C LEU A 116 -10.19 -1.29 3.00
N PHE A 117 -9.18 -1.98 3.51
CA PHE A 117 -8.12 -1.37 4.30
C PHE A 117 -7.38 -0.27 3.51
N ASN A 118 -6.99 -0.57 2.27
CA ASN A 118 -6.34 0.40 1.40
C ASN A 118 -7.25 1.54 0.98
N ALA A 119 -8.56 1.34 0.86
CA ALA A 119 -9.50 2.43 0.62
C ALA A 119 -9.51 3.44 1.78
N ALA A 120 -9.52 2.94 3.02
CA ALA A 120 -9.42 3.78 4.21
C ALA A 120 -8.07 4.52 4.28
N LEU A 121 -6.95 3.82 4.09
CA LEU A 121 -5.63 4.44 4.05
C LEU A 121 -5.52 5.49 2.94
N SER A 122 -6.02 5.17 1.75
CA SER A 122 -6.03 6.03 0.59
C SER A 122 -6.78 7.33 0.85
N PHE A 123 -7.91 7.28 1.57
CA PHE A 123 -8.62 8.47 2.01
C PHE A 123 -7.76 9.35 2.92
N PHE A 124 -7.11 8.79 3.94
CA PHE A 124 -6.26 9.55 4.86
C PHE A 124 -5.06 10.18 4.15
N VAL A 125 -4.38 9.44 3.26
CA VAL A 125 -3.25 9.99 2.48
C VAL A 125 -3.75 11.10 1.54
N ALA A 126 -4.89 10.92 0.89
CA ALA A 126 -5.46 11.91 -0.02
C ALA A 126 -5.83 13.20 0.73
N PHE A 127 -6.44 13.05 1.89
CA PHE A 127 -6.77 14.15 2.79
C PHE A 127 -5.51 14.91 3.22
N GLN A 128 -4.48 14.20 3.69
CA GLN A 128 -3.21 14.80 4.13
C GLN A 128 -2.48 15.54 3.00
N LEU A 129 -2.44 14.97 1.79
CA LEU A 129 -1.77 15.58 0.63
C LEU A 129 -2.50 16.83 0.13
N LYS A 130 -3.83 16.84 0.13
CA LYS A 130 -4.62 18.00 -0.32
C LYS A 130 -4.68 19.13 0.71
N THR A 131 -4.70 18.81 2.01
CA THR A 131 -4.73 19.81 3.08
C THR A 131 -3.34 20.37 3.46
N LYS A 132 -2.27 19.99 2.74
CA LYS A 132 -0.88 20.45 2.96
C LYS A 132 -0.33 20.24 4.39
N ARG A 133 -0.97 19.39 5.22
CA ARG A 133 -0.50 19.05 6.57
C ARG A 133 0.71 18.10 6.58
N THR A 134 1.25 17.73 5.42
CA THR A 134 2.40 16.83 5.29
C THR A 134 3.67 17.35 5.99
N GLY A 135 3.81 18.66 6.20
CA GLY A 135 4.90 19.22 7.03
C GLY A 135 4.83 18.85 8.51
N GLN A 136 3.63 18.57 9.04
CA GLN A 136 3.41 18.25 10.46
C GLN A 136 3.56 16.76 10.79
N LEU A 137 3.66 15.87 9.80
CA LEU A 137 3.92 14.44 10.02
C LEU A 137 5.41 14.09 10.07
N ILE A 138 6.29 14.99 9.61
CA ILE A 138 7.76 14.85 9.72
C ILE A 138 8.28 15.55 11.00
N LEU A 139 7.53 16.52 11.52
CA LEU A 139 7.93 17.30 12.71
C LEU A 139 8.00 16.54 14.05
N PRO A 140 7.22 15.46 14.35
CA PRO A 140 7.40 14.77 15.62
C PRO A 140 8.68 13.90 15.65
N PHE A 141 9.34 13.65 14.52
CA PHE A 141 10.64 12.96 14.48
C PHE A 141 11.84 13.92 14.56
N CYS A 142 11.67 15.20 14.21
CA CYS A 142 12.77 16.18 14.21
C CYS A 142 12.81 17.02 15.50
N ASN A 143 11.69 17.24 16.19
CA ASN A 143 11.66 18.08 17.39
C ASN A 143 12.10 17.40 18.69
N THR A 144 12.36 16.09 18.70
CA THR A 144 12.81 15.37 19.90
C THR A 144 14.34 15.30 20.04
N LEU A 145 15.09 15.88 19.09
CA LEU A 145 16.56 15.91 19.10
C LEU A 145 17.17 17.26 19.51
N TYR A 146 16.34 18.26 19.85
CA TYR A 146 16.77 19.60 20.29
C TYR A 146 16.24 19.97 21.68
N SER A 147 16.04 18.99 22.57
CA SER A 147 15.68 19.24 23.97
C SER A 147 16.44 18.33 24.93
N VAL A 148 17.77 18.40 24.89
CA VAL A 148 18.68 18.25 26.04
C VAL A 148 19.87 19.18 25.80
#